data_AF-A0A2V8B339-F1
#
_entry.id   AF-A0A2V8B339-F1
#
_cell.length_a   1.000
_cell.length_b   1.000
_cell.length_c   1.000
_cell.angle_alpha   90.00
_cell.angle_beta   90.00
_cell.angle_gamma   90.00
#
_symmetry.space_group_name_H-M   'P 1'
#
loop_
_entity.id
_entity.type
_entity.pdbx_description
1 polymer ?
#
loop_
_entity_poly.entity_id
_entity_poly.type
_entity_poly.pdbx_seq_one_letter_code
_entity_poly.pdbx_strand_id
1 'polypeptide(L)'
;MTNPSDASASEQPGANGQSLAGRYYGRSIPYLPIDGYPGKLFVVEGTDGVGRSTQIQLLREWLEVKGYGVVETGWTRSPLMQPTIEIAKSSNTLNKLTFVLLYATDFADRLEKEIIPALKAGFVVLSDRYIFTALARAGVRGVDRQWLRNLYGFAIAPHIVFYLNIDVKTLSRRVLESRGMDFWESGMDLKTGDDIYDSFRAYQRSLLREYSSMADEFHFRVVDARRSIDRIQDELRRQVAAYLEPAEKPTEPALAR
;
A
#
# COMPACT_ATOMS: atom_id res chain seq x y z
N MET A 1 -5.96 50.60 7.92
CA MET A 1 -5.04 49.48 8.21
C MET A 1 -5.80 48.50 9.09
N THR A 2 -6.54 47.58 8.47
CA THR A 2 -7.22 46.48 9.17
C THR A 2 -6.30 45.28 9.15
N ASN A 3 -5.93 44.83 10.34
CA ASN A 3 -5.14 43.63 10.56
C ASN A 3 -6.05 42.41 10.30
N PRO A 4 -5.70 41.45 9.43
CA PRO A 4 -6.42 40.20 9.37
C PRO A 4 -5.77 39.25 10.39
N SER A 5 -6.35 39.19 11.59
CA SER A 5 -6.31 37.97 12.39
C SER A 5 -7.22 36.92 11.73
N ASP A 6 -6.95 35.65 12.05
CA ASP A 6 -7.80 34.48 11.77
C ASP A 6 -7.78 33.91 10.35
N ALA A 7 -6.70 33.19 10.05
CA ALA A 7 -6.86 31.88 9.44
C ALA A 7 -6.52 30.84 10.50
N SER A 8 -7.53 30.38 11.24
CA SER A 8 -7.46 29.07 11.89
C SER A 8 -6.98 28.09 10.82
N ALA A 9 -5.77 27.54 10.98
CA ALA A 9 -5.31 26.41 10.19
C ALA A 9 -6.26 25.26 10.51
N SER A 10 -7.36 25.16 9.77
CA SER A 10 -8.21 23.98 9.79
C SER A 10 -7.27 22.82 9.48
N GLU A 11 -7.12 21.89 10.41
CA GLU A 11 -6.38 20.65 10.17
C GLU A 11 -7.03 19.99 8.95
N GLN A 12 -6.27 19.95 7.86
CA GLN A 12 -6.77 19.45 6.59
C GLN A 12 -6.71 17.92 6.64
N PRO A 13 -7.74 17.20 6.18
CA PRO A 13 -7.73 15.75 6.26
C PRO A 13 -6.62 15.18 5.38
N GLY A 14 -5.64 14.55 6.02
CA GLY A 14 -4.67 13.64 5.39
C GLY A 14 -5.24 12.23 5.27
N ALA A 15 -4.44 11.30 4.76
CA ALA A 15 -4.83 9.90 4.68
C ALA A 15 -5.19 9.30 6.04
N ASN A 16 -6.45 8.88 6.18
CA ASN A 16 -7.00 8.21 7.36
C ASN A 16 -8.00 7.14 6.90
N GLY A 17 -8.36 6.21 7.77
CA GLY A 17 -9.24 5.10 7.37
C GLY A 17 -10.74 5.40 7.30
N GLN A 18 -11.17 6.65 7.49
CA GLN A 18 -12.57 7.02 7.32
C GLN A 18 -12.94 7.30 5.85
N SER A 19 -11.95 7.34 4.95
CA SER A 19 -12.18 7.63 3.54
C SER A 19 -12.92 6.49 2.82
N LEU A 20 -13.91 6.86 2.02
CA LEU A 20 -14.66 5.91 1.20
C LEU A 20 -13.75 5.31 0.11
N ALA A 21 -13.83 3.99 -0.08
CA ALA A 21 -13.10 3.28 -1.13
C ALA A 21 -13.32 3.92 -2.52
N GLY A 22 -12.25 4.02 -3.31
CA GLY A 22 -12.27 4.64 -4.62
C GLY A 22 -12.29 6.18 -4.60
N ARG A 23 -12.22 6.81 -3.42
CA ARG A 23 -12.01 8.26 -3.27
C ARG A 23 -10.59 8.56 -2.78
N TYR A 24 -10.17 9.81 -2.93
CA TYR A 24 -8.93 10.25 -2.30
C TYR A 24 -9.03 10.16 -0.78
N TYR A 25 -7.90 9.84 -0.17
CA TYR A 25 -7.74 9.75 1.27
C TYR A 25 -7.91 11.11 1.96
N GLY A 26 -7.34 12.14 1.35
CA GLY A 26 -7.40 13.53 1.79
C GLY A 26 -7.55 14.46 0.59
N ARG A 27 -6.64 15.42 0.44
CA ARG A 27 -6.62 16.32 -0.72
C ARG A 27 -6.38 15.55 -2.02
N SER A 28 -7.26 15.75 -2.99
CA SER A 28 -7.10 15.22 -4.35
C SER A 28 -5.90 15.83 -5.06
N ILE A 29 -5.48 15.19 -6.15
CA ILE A 29 -4.66 15.87 -7.16
C ILE A 29 -5.54 17.00 -7.75
N PRO A 30 -5.09 18.28 -7.75
CA PRO A 30 -5.96 19.42 -8.04
C PRO A 30 -6.67 19.38 -9.40
N TYR A 31 -6.07 18.72 -10.39
CA TYR A 31 -6.55 18.66 -11.77
C TYR A 31 -7.08 17.27 -12.17
N LEU A 32 -7.16 16.32 -11.24
CA LEU A 32 -7.67 14.96 -11.50
C LEU A 32 -8.75 14.58 -10.48
N PRO A 33 -10.01 14.99 -10.69
CA PRO A 33 -11.11 14.51 -9.87
C PRO A 33 -11.42 13.03 -10.17
N ILE A 34 -11.80 12.28 -9.14
CA ILE A 34 -12.25 10.88 -9.27
C ILE A 34 -13.74 10.82 -9.01
N ASP A 35 -14.48 10.28 -9.98
CA ASP A 35 -15.94 10.21 -9.97
C ASP A 35 -16.42 8.77 -10.10
N GLY A 36 -16.45 8.06 -8.96
CA GLY A 36 -17.14 6.77 -8.85
C GLY A 36 -16.73 5.76 -9.92
N TYR A 37 -15.43 5.68 -10.22
CA TYR A 37 -14.93 4.84 -11.31
C TYR A 37 -15.30 3.36 -11.11
N PRO A 38 -15.59 2.63 -12.19
CA PRO A 38 -16.07 1.25 -12.11
C PRO A 38 -14.99 0.26 -11.65
N GLY A 39 -13.71 0.58 -11.90
CA GLY A 39 -12.59 -0.30 -11.56
C GLY A 39 -12.38 -0.43 -10.05
N LYS A 40 -11.69 -1.51 -9.67
CA LYS A 40 -11.44 -1.85 -8.25
C LYS A 40 -9.94 -1.87 -7.98
N LEU A 41 -9.55 -1.24 -6.87
CA LEU A 41 -8.16 -1.23 -6.39
C LEU A 41 -8.04 -2.19 -5.21
N PHE A 42 -7.23 -3.24 -5.37
CA PHE A 42 -6.89 -4.18 -4.31
C PHE A 42 -5.38 -4.14 -4.04
N VAL A 43 -5.02 -3.98 -2.78
CA VAL A 43 -3.63 -3.83 -2.37
C VAL A 43 -3.21 -5.06 -1.56
N VAL A 44 -1.99 -5.55 -1.78
CA VAL A 44 -1.34 -6.52 -0.90
C VAL A 44 -0.15 -5.85 -0.22
N GLU A 45 -0.18 -5.75 1.10
CA GLU A 45 0.85 -5.15 1.96
C GLU A 45 1.52 -6.18 2.86
N GLY A 46 2.69 -5.80 3.38
CA GLY A 46 3.47 -6.60 4.33
C GLY A 46 4.94 -6.26 4.30
N THR A 47 5.76 -7.02 5.02
CA THR A 47 7.22 -6.85 5.06
C THR A 47 7.91 -7.53 3.86
N ASP A 48 9.15 -7.16 3.56
CA ASP A 48 9.94 -7.82 2.51
C ASP A 48 10.11 -9.32 2.77
N GLY A 49 9.94 -10.15 1.75
CA GLY A 49 10.04 -11.62 1.87
C GLY A 49 8.80 -12.33 2.43
N VAL A 50 7.69 -11.63 2.67
CA VAL A 50 6.46 -12.24 3.23
C VAL A 50 5.66 -13.07 2.20
N GLY A 51 5.87 -12.82 0.89
CA GLY A 51 5.21 -13.55 -0.20
C GLY A 51 4.13 -12.78 -0.97
N ARG A 52 4.09 -11.43 -0.87
CA ARG A 52 3.12 -10.58 -1.59
C ARG A 52 3.15 -10.83 -3.10
N SER A 53 4.35 -10.84 -3.66
CA SER A 53 4.65 -11.08 -5.07
C SER A 53 3.94 -12.31 -5.63
N THR A 54 4.11 -13.43 -4.93
CA THR A 54 3.51 -14.72 -5.28
C THR A 54 1.99 -14.65 -5.23
N GLN A 55 1.44 -14.02 -4.20
CA GLN A 55 -0.01 -13.89 -4.06
C GLN A 55 -0.62 -13.00 -5.15
N ILE A 56 0.03 -11.90 -5.50
CA ILE A 56 -0.42 -11.01 -6.57
C ILE A 56 -0.39 -11.71 -7.91
N GLN A 57 0.69 -12.42 -8.24
CA GLN A 57 0.79 -13.17 -9.49
C GLN A 57 -0.35 -14.20 -9.60
N LEU A 58 -0.55 -15.02 -8.55
CA LEU A 58 -1.59 -16.04 -8.54
C LEU A 58 -3.01 -15.46 -8.59
N LEU A 59 -3.19 -14.25 -8.05
CA LEU A 59 -4.47 -13.55 -8.01
C LEU A 59 -4.78 -12.93 -9.37
N ARG A 60 -3.78 -12.33 -10.01
CA ARG A 60 -3.84 -11.85 -11.38
C ARG A 60 -4.23 -12.95 -12.35
N GLU A 61 -3.50 -14.06 -12.36
CA GLU A 61 -3.79 -15.19 -13.25
C GLU A 61 -5.23 -15.70 -13.07
N TRP A 62 -5.70 -15.79 -11.82
CA TRP A 62 -7.08 -16.19 -11.53
C TRP A 62 -8.12 -15.17 -12.03
N LEU A 63 -7.87 -13.87 -11.87
CA LEU A 63 -8.75 -12.80 -12.35
C LEU A 63 -8.81 -12.76 -13.89
N GLU A 64 -7.68 -12.92 -14.56
CA GLU A 64 -7.59 -12.97 -16.02
C GLU A 64 -8.37 -14.17 -16.57
N VAL A 65 -8.24 -15.35 -15.94
CA VAL A 65 -9.05 -16.55 -16.29
C VAL A 65 -10.56 -16.32 -16.09
N LYS A 66 -10.93 -15.46 -15.13
CA LYS A 66 -12.33 -15.06 -14.89
C LYS A 66 -12.83 -13.98 -15.87
N GLY A 67 -11.98 -13.49 -16.76
CA GLY A 67 -12.33 -12.50 -17.79
C GLY A 67 -12.24 -11.04 -17.34
N TYR A 68 -11.63 -10.75 -16.20
CA TYR A 68 -11.39 -9.37 -15.77
C TYR A 68 -10.16 -8.80 -16.47
N GLY A 69 -10.22 -7.53 -16.88
CA GLY A 69 -9.03 -6.75 -17.23
C GLY A 69 -8.26 -6.42 -15.96
N VAL A 70 -6.97 -6.80 -15.90
CA VAL A 70 -6.13 -6.61 -14.70
C VAL A 70 -4.93 -5.72 -15.04
N VAL A 71 -4.68 -4.71 -14.20
CA VAL A 71 -3.43 -3.95 -14.17
C VAL A 71 -2.71 -4.22 -12.87
N GLU A 72 -1.42 -4.51 -12.95
CA GLU A 72 -0.55 -4.65 -11.79
C GLU A 72 0.32 -3.40 -11.65
N THR A 73 0.45 -2.88 -10.43
CA THR A 73 1.36 -1.77 -10.10
C THR A 73 2.13 -2.08 -8.82
N GLY A 74 3.26 -1.42 -8.62
CA GLY A 74 4.08 -1.59 -7.40
C GLY A 74 5.07 -2.74 -7.41
N TRP A 75 4.98 -3.69 -8.37
CA TRP A 75 6.03 -4.66 -8.66
C TRP A 75 7.37 -3.98 -8.98
N THR A 76 7.28 -2.88 -9.73
CA THR A 76 8.38 -1.98 -10.05
C THR A 76 8.01 -0.55 -9.67
N ARG A 77 9.03 0.24 -9.34
CA ARG A 77 8.93 1.70 -9.24
C ARG A 77 8.54 2.26 -10.61
N SER A 78 8.05 3.49 -10.63
CA SER A 78 7.74 4.18 -11.87
C SER A 78 9.01 4.26 -12.73
N PRO A 79 8.92 4.11 -14.07
CA PRO A 79 10.09 4.22 -14.95
C PRO A 79 10.83 5.55 -14.80
N LEU A 80 10.11 6.61 -14.40
CA LEU A 80 10.67 7.93 -14.15
C LEU A 80 11.59 7.93 -12.91
N MET A 81 11.16 7.31 -11.82
CA MET A 81 11.82 7.44 -10.52
C MET A 81 12.70 6.25 -10.14
N GLN A 82 12.54 5.10 -10.79
CA GLN A 82 13.31 3.89 -10.47
C GLN A 82 14.82 4.13 -10.50
N PRO A 83 15.43 4.67 -11.58
CA PRO A 83 16.88 4.84 -11.64
C PRO A 83 17.38 5.83 -10.57
N THR A 84 16.65 6.92 -10.36
CA THR A 84 17.00 7.94 -9.37
C THR A 84 16.99 7.37 -7.95
N ILE A 85 15.97 6.57 -7.60
CA ILE A 85 15.89 5.95 -6.27
C ILE A 85 16.99 4.91 -6.08
N GLU A 86 17.31 4.12 -7.11
CA GLU A 86 18.41 3.14 -7.05
C GLU A 86 19.76 3.82 -6.83
N ILE A 87 20.06 4.87 -7.59
CA ILE A 87 21.28 5.69 -7.42
C ILE A 87 21.32 6.28 -6.02
N ALA A 88 20.23 6.90 -5.57
CA ALA A 88 20.18 7.54 -4.25
C ALA A 88 20.40 6.51 -3.12
N LYS A 89 19.86 5.29 -3.26
CA LYS A 89 20.07 4.20 -2.28
C LYS A 89 21.49 3.63 -2.30
N SER A 90 22.19 3.67 -3.43
CA SER A 90 23.52 3.08 -3.59
C SER A 90 24.57 3.67 -2.65
N SER A 91 24.44 4.96 -2.28
CA SER A 91 25.39 5.62 -1.39
C SER A 91 25.15 5.32 0.09
N ASN A 92 24.00 4.71 0.45
CA ASN A 92 23.58 4.50 1.84
C ASN A 92 23.59 5.78 2.72
N THR A 93 23.53 6.98 2.10
CA THR A 93 23.60 8.28 2.79
C THR A 93 22.32 9.12 2.68
N LEU A 94 21.25 8.55 2.12
CA LEU A 94 19.96 9.22 2.00
C LEU A 94 19.44 9.67 3.37
N ASN A 95 19.13 10.97 3.48
CA ASN A 95 18.40 11.47 4.63
C ASN A 95 16.93 11.00 4.56
N LYS A 96 16.28 10.99 5.73
CA LYS A 96 14.92 10.45 5.91
C LYS A 96 13.88 11.17 5.05
N LEU A 97 13.93 12.50 4.97
CA LEU A 97 12.93 13.29 4.27
C LEU A 97 13.05 13.18 2.75
N THR A 98 14.29 13.20 2.22
CA THR A 98 14.56 12.96 0.80
C THR A 98 14.08 11.57 0.40
N PHE A 99 14.30 10.54 1.24
CA PHE A 99 13.76 9.21 0.98
C PHE A 99 12.24 9.24 0.82
N VAL A 100 11.53 9.88 1.76
CA VAL A 100 10.06 9.99 1.70
C VAL A 100 9.59 10.72 0.43
N LEU A 101 10.18 11.87 0.13
CA LEU A 101 9.76 12.69 -1.01
C LEU A 101 10.02 11.98 -2.35
N LEU A 102 11.12 11.24 -2.50
CA LEU A 102 11.38 10.44 -3.71
C LEU A 102 10.31 9.36 -3.92
N TYR A 103 9.90 8.67 -2.85
CA TYR A 103 8.83 7.68 -2.94
C TYR A 103 7.45 8.30 -3.12
N ALA A 104 7.22 9.52 -2.61
CA ALA A 104 5.99 10.25 -2.89
C ALA A 104 5.89 10.66 -4.36
N THR A 105 7.00 11.14 -4.95
CA THR A 105 7.08 11.46 -6.39
C THR A 105 6.87 10.22 -7.25
N ASP A 106 7.52 9.09 -6.93
CA ASP A 106 7.30 7.81 -7.60
C ASP A 106 5.82 7.38 -7.58
N PHE A 107 5.21 7.50 -6.41
CA PHE A 107 3.82 7.10 -6.23
C PHE A 107 2.85 8.03 -6.98
N ALA A 108 3.09 9.34 -6.98
CA ALA A 108 2.29 10.29 -7.75
C ALA A 108 2.33 9.98 -9.26
N ASP A 109 3.51 9.66 -9.79
CA ASP A 109 3.69 9.29 -11.21
C ASP A 109 2.90 8.02 -11.57
N ARG A 110 3.01 6.96 -10.76
CA ARG A 110 2.25 5.71 -10.97
C ARG A 110 0.74 5.91 -10.80
N LEU A 111 0.34 6.71 -9.82
CA LEU A 111 -1.06 6.99 -9.57
C LEU A 111 -1.73 7.64 -10.78
N GLU A 112 -1.08 8.64 -11.37
CA GLU A 112 -1.59 9.39 -12.52
C GLU A 112 -1.51 8.60 -13.84
N LYS A 113 -0.45 7.81 -14.05
CA LYS A 113 -0.22 7.13 -15.33
C LYS A 113 -0.77 5.71 -15.42
N GLU A 114 -0.88 5.01 -14.29
CA GLU A 114 -1.26 3.59 -14.26
C GLU A 114 -2.60 3.40 -13.54
N ILE A 115 -2.69 3.84 -12.29
CA ILE A 115 -3.79 3.47 -11.40
C ILE A 115 -5.09 4.20 -11.78
N ILE A 116 -5.06 5.52 -11.88
CA ILE A 116 -6.25 6.32 -12.22
C ILE A 116 -6.83 5.91 -13.59
N PRO A 117 -6.03 5.81 -14.67
CA PRO A 117 -6.54 5.37 -15.97
C PRO A 117 -7.15 3.97 -15.94
N ALA A 118 -6.51 3.01 -15.25
CA ALA A 118 -7.03 1.65 -15.13
C ALA A 118 -8.36 1.59 -14.37
N LEU A 119 -8.47 2.30 -13.25
CA LEU A 119 -9.71 2.39 -12.50
C LEU A 119 -10.84 2.99 -13.33
N LYS A 120 -10.55 4.08 -14.06
CA LYS A 120 -11.51 4.73 -14.97
C LYS A 120 -11.98 3.78 -16.07
N ALA A 121 -11.09 2.94 -16.59
CA ALA A 121 -11.40 1.94 -17.62
C ALA A 121 -12.15 0.70 -17.10
N GLY A 122 -12.40 0.59 -15.79
CA GLY A 122 -13.10 -0.56 -15.21
C GLY A 122 -12.20 -1.76 -14.88
N PHE A 123 -10.88 -1.58 -14.89
CA PHE A 123 -9.94 -2.67 -14.63
C PHE A 123 -9.83 -2.96 -13.13
N VAL A 124 -9.45 -4.19 -12.82
CA VAL A 124 -8.98 -4.56 -11.49
C VAL A 124 -7.52 -4.15 -11.38
N VAL A 125 -7.21 -3.24 -10.48
CA VAL A 125 -5.85 -2.80 -10.16
C VAL A 125 -5.35 -3.58 -8.95
N LEU A 126 -4.30 -4.38 -9.14
CA LEU A 126 -3.57 -5.06 -8.08
C LEU A 126 -2.29 -4.29 -7.75
N SER A 127 -2.07 -3.96 -6.48
CA SER A 127 -0.87 -3.24 -6.04
C SER A 127 0.00 -4.09 -5.12
N ASP A 128 1.24 -4.40 -5.52
CA ASP A 128 2.28 -4.92 -4.60
C ASP A 128 2.88 -3.75 -3.85
N ARG A 129 2.45 -3.59 -2.59
CA ARG A 129 2.65 -2.38 -1.79
C ARG A 129 1.89 -1.17 -2.32
N TYR A 130 1.58 -0.25 -1.42
CA TYR A 130 0.93 1.02 -1.70
C TYR A 130 1.56 2.10 -0.79
N ILE A 131 0.83 3.16 -0.47
CA ILE A 131 1.33 4.20 0.44
C ILE A 131 1.70 3.65 1.82
N PHE A 132 1.09 2.57 2.28
CA PHE A 132 1.30 2.06 3.64
C PHE A 132 2.72 1.55 3.87
N THR A 133 3.34 0.93 2.86
CA THR A 133 4.78 0.65 2.90
C THR A 133 5.61 1.93 3.15
N ALA A 134 5.28 3.03 2.47
CA ALA A 134 6.01 4.29 2.63
C ALA A 134 5.78 4.90 4.02
N LEU A 135 4.52 4.93 4.48
CA LEU A 135 4.14 5.36 5.82
C LEU A 135 4.87 4.58 6.91
N ALA A 136 4.87 3.24 6.83
CA ALA A 136 5.56 2.39 7.81
C ALA A 136 7.07 2.62 7.82
N ARG A 137 7.72 2.60 6.65
CA ARG A 137 9.18 2.77 6.55
C ARG A 137 9.65 4.14 7.03
N ALA A 138 8.86 5.19 6.80
CA ALA A 138 9.14 6.54 7.24
C ALA A 138 8.84 6.75 8.74
N GLY A 139 7.73 6.18 9.24
CA GLY A 139 7.35 6.20 10.64
C GLY A 139 8.39 5.53 11.53
N VAL A 140 8.90 4.35 11.14
CA VAL A 140 10.01 3.69 11.84
C VAL A 140 11.29 4.54 11.83
N ARG A 141 11.49 5.36 10.79
CA ARG A 141 12.58 6.33 10.71
C ARG A 141 12.32 7.60 11.53
N GLY A 142 11.18 7.72 12.21
CA GLY A 142 10.84 8.85 13.08
C GLY A 142 10.35 10.09 12.34
N VAL A 143 9.86 9.93 11.11
CA VAL A 143 9.11 11.01 10.44
C VAL A 143 7.72 11.09 11.05
N ASP A 144 7.24 12.32 11.27
CA ASP A 144 5.94 12.53 11.91
C ASP A 144 4.79 11.84 11.15
N ARG A 145 3.94 11.15 11.92
CA ARG A 145 2.85 10.32 11.40
C ARG A 145 1.77 11.16 10.74
N GLN A 146 1.42 12.30 11.33
CA GLN A 146 0.38 13.17 10.77
C GLN A 146 0.87 13.85 9.49
N TRP A 147 2.12 14.30 9.49
CA TRP A 147 2.76 14.89 8.32
C TRP A 147 2.78 13.91 7.13
N LEU A 148 3.11 12.64 7.37
CA LEU A 148 3.08 11.60 6.34
C LEU A 148 1.68 11.37 5.77
N ARG A 149 0.64 11.36 6.62
CA ARG A 149 -0.76 11.24 6.20
C ARG A 149 -1.17 12.43 5.33
N ASN A 150 -0.76 13.64 5.71
CA ASN A 150 -1.00 14.84 4.92
C ASN A 150 -0.29 14.78 3.57
N LEU A 151 0.96 14.32 3.54
CA LEU A 151 1.73 14.15 2.29
C LEU A 151 1.03 13.20 1.32
N TYR A 152 0.59 12.03 1.79
CA TYR A 152 -0.03 11.00 0.95
C TYR A 152 -1.56 11.13 0.83
N GLY A 153 -2.15 12.26 1.23
CA GLY A 153 -3.59 12.50 1.11
C GLY A 153 -4.14 12.36 -0.32
N PHE A 154 -3.28 12.56 -1.32
CA PHE A 154 -3.61 12.39 -2.74
C PHE A 154 -3.71 10.93 -3.20
N ALA A 155 -3.46 9.95 -2.34
CA ALA A 155 -3.67 8.55 -2.67
C ALA A 155 -5.15 8.17 -2.68
N ILE A 156 -5.51 7.16 -3.47
CA ILE A 156 -6.88 6.64 -3.53
C ILE A 156 -7.05 5.57 -2.45
N ALA A 157 -8.11 5.66 -1.66
CA ALA A 157 -8.48 4.63 -0.71
C ALA A 157 -8.77 3.30 -1.45
N PRO A 158 -8.00 2.23 -1.21
CA PRO A 158 -8.24 0.93 -1.83
C PRO A 158 -9.61 0.35 -1.43
N HIS A 159 -10.15 -0.53 -2.27
CA HIS A 159 -11.36 -1.28 -1.94
C HIS A 159 -11.09 -2.36 -0.90
N ILE A 160 -9.88 -2.95 -0.96
CA ILE A 160 -9.37 -3.80 0.10
C ILE A 160 -7.84 -3.64 0.20
N VAL A 161 -7.33 -3.81 1.41
CA VAL A 161 -5.90 -3.95 1.68
C VAL A 161 -5.70 -5.26 2.41
N PHE A 162 -5.06 -6.23 1.76
CA PHE A 162 -4.62 -7.46 2.40
C PHE A 162 -3.28 -7.23 3.07
N TYR A 163 -3.22 -7.32 4.39
CA TYR A 163 -1.97 -7.29 5.13
C TYR A 163 -1.51 -8.72 5.43
N LEU A 164 -0.46 -9.15 4.73
CA LEU A 164 0.21 -10.41 5.01
C LEU A 164 1.04 -10.27 6.29
N ASN A 165 0.47 -10.72 7.40
CA ASN A 165 1.10 -10.65 8.72
C ASN A 165 1.95 -11.90 8.99
N ILE A 166 3.14 -11.70 9.55
CA ILE A 166 4.09 -12.77 9.85
C ILE A 166 4.93 -12.37 11.06
N ASP A 167 5.33 -13.36 11.86
CA ASP A 167 6.29 -13.12 12.94
C ASP A 167 7.72 -12.99 12.40
N VAL A 168 8.54 -12.20 13.10
CA VAL A 168 9.93 -11.92 12.69
C VAL A 168 10.77 -13.20 12.57
N LYS A 169 10.55 -14.21 13.43
CA LYS A 169 11.35 -15.44 13.40
C LYS A 169 11.10 -16.20 12.09
N THR A 170 9.84 -16.36 11.70
CA THR A 170 9.48 -17.01 10.43
C THR A 170 9.95 -16.19 9.23
N LEU A 171 9.82 -14.87 9.28
CA LEU A 171 10.27 -13.96 8.22
C LEU A 171 11.79 -14.02 8.01
N SER A 172 12.58 -13.95 9.08
CA SER A 172 14.03 -14.02 9.01
C SER A 172 14.51 -15.29 8.32
N ARG A 173 13.87 -16.44 8.60
CA ARG A 173 14.20 -17.69 7.92
C ARG A 173 13.96 -17.61 6.40
N ARG A 174 12.80 -17.10 5.97
CA ARG A 174 12.47 -16.93 4.53
C ARG A 174 13.44 -16.01 3.81
N VAL A 175 13.83 -14.90 4.44
CA VAL A 175 14.77 -13.93 3.84
C VAL A 175 16.16 -14.55 3.70
N LEU A 176 16.63 -15.28 4.70
CA LEU A 176 17.92 -15.98 4.67
C LEU A 176 17.97 -17.10 3.62
N GLU A 177 16.88 -17.84 3.44
CA GLU A 177 16.79 -18.93 2.45
C GLU A 177 16.68 -18.45 1.00
N SER A 178 16.27 -17.19 0.76
CA SER A 178 15.98 -16.68 -0.59
C SER A 178 17.10 -15.84 -1.18
N ARG A 179 17.37 -14.65 -0.61
CA ARG A 179 18.30 -13.66 -1.18
C ARG A 179 19.27 -13.06 -0.17
N GLY A 180 19.12 -13.39 1.12
CA GLY A 180 19.87 -12.75 2.20
C GLY A 180 19.30 -11.39 2.61
N MET A 181 19.94 -10.77 3.59
CA MET A 181 19.54 -9.48 4.19
C MET A 181 20.24 -8.30 3.50
N ASP A 182 19.50 -7.25 3.11
CA ASP A 182 20.08 -6.02 2.57
C ASP A 182 20.11 -4.86 3.58
N PHE A 183 20.94 -3.86 3.32
CA PHE A 183 21.17 -2.70 4.18
C PHE A 183 19.87 -1.97 4.60
N TRP A 184 19.00 -1.62 3.65
CA TRP A 184 17.81 -0.82 3.88
C TRP A 184 16.64 -1.64 4.43
N GLU A 185 16.49 -2.90 3.98
CA GLU A 185 15.48 -3.82 4.51
C GLU A 185 15.84 -4.36 5.89
N SER A 186 17.10 -4.25 6.30
CA SER A 186 17.58 -4.56 7.65
C SER A 186 17.62 -3.33 8.57
N GLY A 187 17.24 -2.15 8.07
CA GLY A 187 17.26 -0.91 8.85
C GLY A 187 18.65 -0.53 9.35
N MET A 188 19.72 -0.88 8.62
CA MET A 188 21.10 -0.59 9.01
C MET A 188 21.37 0.91 9.14
N ASP A 189 20.61 1.73 8.40
CA ASP A 189 20.63 3.19 8.52
C ASP A 189 20.23 3.69 9.91
N LEU A 190 19.46 2.90 10.66
CA LEU A 190 18.98 3.24 12.00
C LEU A 190 19.99 2.90 13.11
N LYS A 191 21.00 2.06 12.81
CA LYS A 191 22.02 1.62 13.77
C LYS A 191 21.43 1.04 15.07
N THR A 192 20.47 0.12 14.92
CA THR A 192 19.64 -0.40 16.03
C THR A 192 20.08 -1.75 16.60
N GLY A 193 21.10 -2.38 16.01
CA GLY A 193 21.63 -3.67 16.46
C GLY A 193 23.14 -3.75 16.26
N ASP A 194 23.74 -4.76 16.88
CA ASP A 194 25.19 -5.00 16.86
C ASP A 194 25.66 -5.55 15.52
N ASP A 195 24.79 -6.28 14.82
CA ASP A 195 25.01 -6.80 13.47
C ASP A 195 23.77 -6.63 12.57
N ILE A 196 23.90 -7.07 11.31
CA ILE A 196 22.81 -6.98 10.32
C ILE A 196 21.57 -7.79 10.71
N TYR A 197 21.76 -8.92 11.40
CA TYR A 197 20.67 -9.81 11.80
C TYR A 197 19.85 -9.19 12.94
N ASP A 198 20.52 -8.64 13.95
CA ASP A 198 19.86 -7.96 15.05
C ASP A 198 19.22 -6.64 14.62
N SER A 199 19.89 -5.87 13.75
CA SER A 199 19.29 -4.68 13.13
C SER A 199 18.04 -5.06 12.33
N PHE A 200 18.11 -6.11 11.51
CA PHE A 200 16.96 -6.62 10.76
C PHE A 200 15.80 -6.95 11.70
N ARG A 201 16.05 -7.71 12.77
CA ARG A 201 15.02 -8.09 13.73
C ARG A 201 14.40 -6.87 14.41
N ALA A 202 15.20 -5.92 14.87
CA ALA A 202 14.72 -4.70 15.52
C ALA A 202 13.86 -3.86 14.55
N TYR A 203 14.34 -3.68 13.32
CA TYR A 203 13.64 -2.94 12.28
C TYR A 203 12.31 -3.60 11.89
N GLN A 204 12.31 -4.92 11.63
CA GLN A 204 11.09 -5.65 11.27
C GLN A 204 10.06 -5.63 12.41
N ARG A 205 10.47 -5.71 13.69
CA ARG A 205 9.54 -5.53 14.82
C ARG A 205 8.86 -4.17 14.78
N SER A 206 9.61 -3.11 14.50
CA SER A 206 9.05 -1.76 14.39
C SER A 206 8.12 -1.62 13.20
N LEU A 207 8.46 -2.19 12.03
CA LEU A 207 7.58 -2.21 10.86
C LEU A 207 6.27 -2.95 11.12
N LEU A 208 6.32 -4.12 11.78
CA LEU A 208 5.12 -4.88 12.12
C LEU A 208 4.19 -4.08 13.05
N ARG A 209 4.74 -3.28 13.97
CA ARG A 209 3.94 -2.37 14.80
C ARG A 209 3.27 -1.27 13.98
N GLU A 210 3.98 -0.64 13.05
CA GLU A 210 3.37 0.36 12.15
C GLU A 210 2.26 -0.26 11.30
N TYR A 211 2.49 -1.44 10.70
CA TYR A 211 1.46 -2.13 9.93
C TYR A 211 0.26 -2.54 10.78
N SER A 212 0.48 -3.00 12.01
CA SER A 212 -0.63 -3.35 12.92
C SER A 212 -1.47 -2.12 13.27
N SER A 213 -0.81 -1.00 13.60
CA SER A 213 -1.51 0.27 13.86
C SER A 213 -2.29 0.75 12.64
N MET A 214 -1.72 0.65 11.45
CA MET A 214 -2.42 1.00 10.22
C MET A 214 -3.52 0.01 9.85
N ALA A 215 -3.39 -1.27 10.22
CA ALA A 215 -4.44 -2.25 10.01
C ALA A 215 -5.71 -1.89 10.77
N ASP A 216 -5.56 -1.40 12.01
CA ASP A 216 -6.68 -0.89 12.79
C ASP A 216 -7.23 0.42 12.21
N GLU A 217 -6.34 1.36 11.89
CA GLU A 217 -6.71 2.69 11.38
C GLU A 217 -7.42 2.62 10.02
N PHE A 218 -6.87 1.87 9.06
CA PHE A 218 -7.33 1.79 7.67
C PHE A 218 -8.12 0.51 7.37
N HIS A 219 -8.49 -0.25 8.41
CA HIS A 219 -9.30 -1.47 8.31
C HIS A 219 -8.72 -2.51 7.34
N PHE A 220 -7.42 -2.82 7.47
CA PHE A 220 -6.81 -3.86 6.65
C PHE A 220 -7.43 -5.22 6.93
N ARG A 221 -7.50 -6.05 5.88
CA ARG A 221 -7.71 -7.47 6.05
C ARG A 221 -6.40 -8.16 6.40
N VAL A 222 -6.24 -8.48 7.68
CA VAL A 222 -5.06 -9.22 8.16
C VAL A 222 -5.16 -10.69 7.75
N VAL A 223 -4.12 -11.19 7.07
CA VAL A 223 -4.00 -12.57 6.63
C VAL A 223 -2.73 -13.18 7.20
N ASP A 224 -2.85 -14.36 7.83
CA ASP A 224 -1.70 -15.07 8.40
C ASP A 224 -0.82 -15.66 7.29
N ALA A 225 0.33 -15.03 7.05
CA ALA A 225 1.26 -15.39 6.01
C ALA A 225 2.12 -16.63 6.33
N ARG A 226 1.93 -17.26 7.50
CA ARG A 226 2.57 -18.54 7.87
C ARG A 226 1.84 -19.75 7.25
N ARG A 227 0.60 -19.56 6.81
CA ARG A 227 -0.19 -20.59 6.11
C ARG A 227 0.43 -20.91 4.75
N SER A 228 0.01 -22.01 4.14
CA SER A 228 0.46 -22.36 2.79
C SER A 228 -0.01 -21.32 1.77
N ILE A 229 0.73 -21.22 0.66
CA ILE A 229 0.45 -20.29 -0.44
C ILE A 229 -1.01 -20.43 -0.90
N ASP A 230 -1.48 -21.67 -1.11
CA ASP A 230 -2.85 -21.94 -1.57
C ASP A 230 -3.91 -21.46 -0.58
N ARG A 231 -3.67 -21.63 0.73
CA ARG A 231 -4.64 -21.22 1.75
C ARG A 231 -4.76 -19.71 1.88
N ILE A 232 -3.66 -19.00 1.71
CA ILE A 232 -3.67 -17.53 1.63
C ILE A 232 -4.41 -17.13 0.37
N GLN A 233 -4.12 -17.78 -0.75
CA GLN A 233 -4.70 -17.44 -2.04
C GLN A 233 -6.21 -17.68 -2.10
N ASP A 234 -6.69 -18.79 -1.54
CA ASP A 234 -8.12 -19.08 -1.38
C ASP A 234 -8.84 -17.99 -0.58
N GLU A 235 -8.18 -17.41 0.43
CA GLU A 235 -8.73 -16.34 1.23
C GLU A 235 -8.79 -15.01 0.47
N LEU A 236 -7.71 -14.66 -0.25
CA LEU A 236 -7.66 -13.47 -1.10
C LEU A 236 -8.74 -13.52 -2.19
N ARG A 237 -8.81 -14.62 -2.95
CA ARG A 237 -9.78 -14.81 -4.04
C ARG A 237 -11.23 -14.68 -3.56
N ARG A 238 -11.57 -15.31 -2.43
CA ARG A 238 -12.92 -15.25 -1.85
C ARG A 238 -13.33 -13.82 -1.54
N GLN A 239 -12.42 -13.04 -0.96
CA GLN A 239 -12.72 -11.65 -0.59
C GLN A 239 -12.75 -10.74 -1.81
N VAL A 240 -11.82 -10.90 -2.75
CA VAL A 240 -11.83 -10.15 -4.01
C VAL A 240 -13.13 -10.41 -4.79
N ALA A 241 -13.58 -11.67 -4.89
CA ALA A 241 -14.83 -12.02 -5.57
C ALA A 241 -16.03 -11.23 -5.00
N ALA A 242 -16.12 -11.09 -3.68
CA ALA A 242 -17.21 -10.36 -3.02
C ALA A 242 -17.27 -8.85 -3.40
N TYR A 243 -16.17 -8.26 -3.88
CA TYR A 243 -16.15 -6.88 -4.39
C TYR A 243 -16.40 -6.76 -5.90
N LEU A 244 -16.28 -7.87 -6.63
CA LEU A 244 -16.43 -7.93 -8.08
C LEU A 244 -17.79 -8.47 -8.51
N GLU A 245 -18.46 -9.24 -7.65
CA GLU A 245 -19.83 -9.67 -7.88
C GLU A 245 -20.79 -8.48 -7.74
N PRO A 246 -21.74 -8.29 -8.68
CA PRO A 246 -22.74 -7.24 -8.54
C PRO A 246 -23.57 -7.50 -7.30
N ALA A 247 -23.83 -6.47 -6.49
CA ALA A 247 -24.85 -6.54 -5.45
C ALA A 247 -26.14 -7.05 -6.08
N GLU A 248 -26.71 -8.13 -5.56
CA GLU A 248 -28.01 -8.63 -6.01
C GLU A 248 -29.00 -7.46 -6.04
N LYS A 249 -29.53 -7.16 -7.23
CA LYS A 249 -30.62 -6.18 -7.34
C LYS A 249 -31.76 -6.70 -6.46
N PRO A 250 -32.36 -5.88 -5.59
CA PRO A 250 -33.59 -6.27 -4.92
C PRO A 250 -34.58 -6.71 -5.99
N THR A 251 -35.06 -7.94 -5.87
CA THR A 251 -36.10 -8.46 -6.76
C THR A 251 -37.31 -7.55 -6.61
N GLU A 252 -37.63 -6.74 -7.64
CA GLU A 252 -38.88 -6.00 -7.64
C GLU A 252 -40.03 -7.01 -7.46
N PRO A 253 -40.93 -6.81 -6.49
CA PRO A 253 -42.06 -7.71 -6.32
C PRO A 253 -42.87 -7.67 -7.61
N ALA A 254 -43.07 -8.85 -8.20
CA ALA A 254 -43.87 -9.03 -9.40
C ALA A 254 -45.23 -8.33 -9.20
N LEU A 255 -45.52 -7.35 -10.06
CA LEU A 255 -46.84 -6.74 -10.17
C LEU A 255 -47.86 -7.85 -10.40
N ALA A 256 -48.60 -8.19 -9.35
CA ALA A 256 -49.76 -9.06 -9.44
C ALA A 256 -50.78 -8.38 -10.36
N ARG A 257 -51.15 -9.09 -11.44
CA ARG A 257 -52.27 -8.74 -12.31
C ARG A 257 -53.58 -9.16 -11.67
#